data_AF-A0A0M0BT67-F1
#
_entry.id   AF-A0A0M0BT67-F1
#
_cell.length_a   1.000
_cell.length_b   1.000
_cell.length_c   1.000
_cell.angle_alpha   90.00
_cell.angle_beta   90.00
_cell.angle_gamma   90.00
#
_symmetry.space_group_name_H-M   'P 1'
#
loop_
_entity.id
_entity.type
_entity.pdbx_description
1 polymer ?
#
loop_
_entity_poly.entity_id
_entity_poly.type
_entity_poly.pdbx_seq_one_letter_code
_entity_poly.pdbx_strand_id
1 'polypeptide(L)' 'MKSKQAEVLVFLAQGIGVVFYVIFLAAFYIPLPSNDTLIGDLAFRTPLSILGGIFLILILISLAAAYFRKQE' A
#
# COMPACT_ATOMS: atom_id res chain seq x y z
N MET A 1 13.23 21.58 8.64
CA MET A 1 12.16 20.60 8.93
C MET A 1 12.44 19.18 8.38
N LYS A 2 13.68 18.82 8.00
CA LYS A 2 13.91 18.09 6.73
C LYS A 2 14.12 16.56 6.78
N SER A 3 14.49 15.89 7.89
CA SER A 3 14.69 14.41 7.91
C SER A 3 13.55 13.63 8.58
N LYS A 4 13.18 14.02 9.81
CA LYS A 4 12.29 13.23 10.68
C LYS A 4 10.88 13.01 10.10
N GLN A 5 10.33 14.02 9.42
CA GLN A 5 9.02 13.87 8.75
C GLN A 5 9.07 12.97 7.52
N ALA A 6 10.18 12.97 6.78
CA ALA A 6 10.36 12.09 5.63
C ALA A 6 10.56 10.63 6.08
N GLU A 7 11.32 10.40 7.15
CA GLU A 7 11.48 9.07 7.76
C GLU A 7 10.14 8.51 8.26
N VAL A 8 9.34 9.32 8.95
CA VAL A 8 8.01 8.90 9.42
C VAL A 8 7.11 8.54 8.23
N LEU A 9 7.16 9.32 7.14
CA LEU A 9 6.33 9.08 5.96
C LEU A 9 6.75 7.80 5.22
N VAL A 10 8.06 7.55 5.10
CA VAL A 10 8.59 6.29 4.55
C VAL A 10 8.23 5.10 5.44
N PHE A 11 8.32 5.25 6.76
CA PHE A 11 7.94 4.20 7.70
C PHE A 11 6.44 3.86 7.61
N LEU A 12 5.58 4.89 7.52
CA LEU A 12 4.14 4.70 7.32
C LEU A 12 3.84 4.03 5.97
N ALA A 13 4.50 4.44 4.90
CA ALA A 13 4.34 3.83 3.58
C ALA A 13 4.77 2.35 3.61
N GLN A 14 5.90 2.02 4.26
CA GLN A 14 6.34 0.63 4.43
C GLN A 14 5.33 -0.19 5.24
N GLY A 15 4.86 0.33 6.38
CA GLY A 15 3.88 -0.37 7.21
C GLY A 15 2.56 -0.66 6.48
N ILE A 16 2.00 0.35 5.82
CA ILE A 16 0.77 0.20 5.03
C ILE A 16 1.01 -0.75 3.84
N GLY A 17 2.16 -0.64 3.18
CA GLY A 17 2.55 -1.51 2.08
C GLY A 17 2.65 -2.98 2.49
N VAL A 18 3.23 -3.27 3.66
CA VAL A 18 3.31 -4.64 4.21
C VAL A 18 1.91 -5.18 4.49
N VAL A 19 1.05 -4.41 5.16
CA VAL A 19 -0.32 -4.84 5.46
C VAL A 19 -1.10 -5.09 4.17
N PHE A 20 -0.99 -4.19 3.19
CA PHE A 20 -1.59 -4.35 1.86
C PHE A 20 -1.10 -5.62 1.17
N TYR A 21 0.22 -5.84 1.14
CA TYR A 21 0.83 -7.00 0.49
C TYR A 21 0.40 -8.32 1.12
N VAL A 22 0.32 -8.39 2.46
CA VAL A 22 -0.13 -9.60 3.17
C VAL A 22 -1.58 -9.92 2.84
N ILE A 23 -2.47 -8.93 2.83
CA ILE A 23 -3.88 -9.13 2.46
C ILE A 23 -4.01 -9.53 1.00
N PHE A 24 -3.22 -8.93 0.11
CA PHE A 24 -3.19 -9.29 -1.30
C PHE A 24 -2.73 -10.73 -1.50
N LEU A 25 -1.63 -11.12 -0.85
CA LEU A 25 -1.10 -12.48 -0.93
C LEU A 25 -2.12 -13.49 -0.37
N ALA A 26 -2.78 -13.17 0.74
CA ALA A 26 -3.84 -13.98 1.31
C ALA A 26 -5.00 -14.18 0.31
N ALA A 27 -5.42 -13.12 -0.37
CA ALA A 27 -6.49 -13.19 -1.36
C ALA A 27 -6.10 -13.98 -2.64
N PHE A 28 -4.81 -14.00 -2.98
CA PHE A 28 -4.30 -14.57 -4.23
C PHE A 28 -3.84 -16.03 -4.08
N TYR A 29 -3.20 -16.36 -2.95
CA TYR A 29 -2.46 -17.61 -2.76
C TYR A 29 -3.00 -18.52 -1.67
N ILE A 30 -3.89 -18.08 -0.79
CA ILE A 30 -4.54 -19.02 0.14
C ILE A 30 -5.57 -19.79 -0.69
N PRO A 31 -5.33 -21.08 -0.99
CA PRO A 31 -6.27 -21.86 -1.76
C PRO A 31 -7.45 -22.17 -0.84
N LEU A 32 -8.62 -21.66 -1.18
CA LEU A 32 -9.85 -22.26 -0.70
C LEU A 32 -10.04 -23.61 -1.41
N PRO A 33 -10.84 -24.53 -0.86
CA PRO A 33 -11.21 -25.76 -1.55
C PRO A 33 -11.92 -25.53 -2.89
N SER A 34 -12.29 -24.29 -3.21
CA SER A 34 -12.66 -23.82 -4.54
C SER A 34 -11.43 -23.22 -5.25
N ASN A 35 -11.21 -23.56 -6.53
CA ASN A 35 -10.15 -22.97 -7.37
C ASN A 35 -10.32 -21.45 -7.64
N ASP A 36 -11.16 -20.77 -6.89
CA ASP A 36 -11.49 -19.36 -7.04
C ASP A 36 -10.58 -18.51 -6.16
N THR A 37 -9.92 -17.53 -6.77
CA THR A 37 -9.17 -16.50 -6.02
C THR A 37 -10.14 -15.59 -5.27
N LEU A 38 -9.83 -15.26 -4.02
CA LEU A 38 -10.65 -14.43 -3.15
C LEU A 38 -10.66 -12.94 -3.54
N ILE A 39 -9.89 -12.54 -4.55
CA ILE A 39 -9.80 -11.17 -5.05
C ILE A 39 -11.16 -10.60 -5.46
N GLY A 40 -12.05 -11.44 -6.01
CA GLY A 40 -13.40 -11.05 -6.40
C GLY A 40 -14.37 -10.92 -5.24
N ASP A 41 -14.05 -11.51 -4.08
CA ASP A 41 -14.89 -11.47 -2.88
C ASP A 41 -14.88 -10.06 -2.27
N LEU A 42 -16.06 -9.57 -1.92
CA LEU A 42 -16.26 -8.26 -1.32
C LEU A 42 -15.42 -8.07 -0.05
N ALA A 43 -15.22 -9.14 0.74
CA ALA A 43 -14.45 -9.12 1.99
C ALA A 43 -12.96 -8.81 1.77
N PHE A 44 -12.39 -9.19 0.62
CA PHE A 44 -10.98 -8.94 0.28
C PHE A 44 -10.83 -7.74 -0.64
N ARG A 45 -11.72 -7.58 -1.62
CA ARG A 45 -11.73 -6.45 -2.56
C ARG A 45 -11.81 -5.10 -1.86
N THR A 46 -12.65 -4.99 -0.83
CA THR A 46 -12.87 -3.72 -0.10
C THR A 46 -11.61 -3.24 0.62
N PRO A 47 -10.99 -4.03 1.54
CA PRO A 47 -9.75 -3.61 2.18
C PRO A 47 -8.59 -3.44 1.18
N LEU A 48 -8.51 -4.28 0.14
CA LEU A 48 -7.49 -4.11 -0.91
C LEU A 48 -7.62 -2.78 -1.65
N SER A 49 -8.84 -2.38 -2.01
CA SER A 49 -9.08 -1.12 -2.71
C SER A 49 -8.74 0.08 -1.83
N ILE A 50 -9.14 0.03 -0.56
CA ILE A 50 -8.89 1.12 0.41
C ILE A 50 -7.39 1.24 0.70
N LEU A 51 -6.74 0.15 1.10
CA LEU A 51 -5.32 0.15 1.44
C LEU A 51 -4.44 0.43 0.23
N GLY A 52 -4.77 -0.12 -0.94
CA GLY A 52 -4.09 0.16 -2.20
C GLY A 52 -4.21 1.64 -2.59
N GLY A 53 -5.39 2.24 -2.42
CA GLY A 53 -5.61 3.66 -2.67
C GLY A 53 -4.80 4.56 -1.73
N ILE A 54 -4.79 4.27 -0.43
CA ILE A 54 -3.98 5.00 0.57
C ILE A 54 -2.49 4.87 0.24
N PHE A 55 -2.03 3.67 -0.08
CA PHE A 55 -0.64 3.41 -0.43
C PHE A 55 -0.20 4.18 -1.68
N LEU A 56 -1.06 4.22 -2.72
CA LEU A 56 -0.81 4.99 -3.93
C LEU A 56 -0.65 6.49 -3.63
N ILE A 57 -1.54 7.06 -2.82
CA ILE A 57 -1.46 8.47 -2.42
C ILE A 57 -0.15 8.75 -1.69
N LEU A 58 0.26 7.89 -0.76
CA LEU A 58 1.52 8.04 -0.02
C LEU A 58 2.74 8.00 -0.94
N ILE A 59 2.74 7.11 -1.95
CA ILE A 59 3.80 7.07 -2.97
C ILE A 59 3.83 8.37 -3.77
N LEU A 60 2.68 8.86 -4.24
CA LEU A 60 2.61 10.10 -5.03
C LEU A 60 3.10 11.32 -4.25
N ILE A 61 2.71 11.44 -2.98
CA ILE A 61 3.19 12.51 -2.08
C ILE A 61 4.71 12.40 -1.91
N SER A 62 5.22 11.18 -1.69
CA SER A 62 6.66 10.93 -1.54
C SER A 62 7.45 11.31 -2.80
N LEU A 63 6.95 10.93 -3.98
CA LEU A 63 7.55 11.26 -5.27
C LEU A 63 7.54 12.76 -5.54
N ALA A 64 6.42 13.43 -5.29
CA ALA A 64 6.30 14.88 -5.43
C ALA A 64 7.30 15.60 -4.50
N ALA A 65 7.36 15.19 -3.23
CA ALA A 65 8.31 15.76 -2.27
C ALA A 65 9.77 15.54 -2.68
N ALA A 66 10.11 14.37 -3.23
CA ALA A 66 11.45 14.09 -3.74
C ALA A 66 11.79 14.94 -4.98
N TYR A 67 10.82 15.11 -5.89
CA TYR A 67 10.98 15.93 -7.09
C TYR A 67 11.25 17.40 -6.75
N PHE A 68 10.45 18.00 -5.86
CA PHE A 68 10.64 19.39 -5.44
C PHE A 68 11.97 19.61 -4.72
N ARG A 69 12.45 18.65 -3.92
CA ARG A 69 13.78 18.72 -3.30
C ARG A 69 14.94 18.68 -4.29
N LYS A 70 14.77 18.06 -5.45
CA LYS A 70 15.81 18.00 -6.50
C LYS A 70 15.92 19.31 -7.28
N GLN A 71 14.89 20.17 -7.22
CA GLN A 71 14.89 21.48 -7.88
C GLN A 71 15.40 22.62 -6.99
N GLU A 72 15.51 22.41 -5.66
CA GLU A 72 16.32 23.26 -4.76
C GLU A 72 17.82 22.97 -4.95
#